data_AF-A0A3S0ANW6-F1
#
_entry.id   AF-A0A3S0ANW6-F1
#
_cell.length_a   1.000
_cell.length_b   1.000
_cell.length_c   1.000
_cell.angle_alpha   90.00
_cell.angle_beta   90.00
_cell.angle_gamma   90.00
#
_symmetry.space_group_name_H-M   'P 1'
#
loop_
_entity.id
_entity.type
_entity.pdbx_description
1 polymer ?
#
loop_
_entity_poly.entity_id
_entity_poly.type
_entity_poly.pdbx_seq_one_letter_code
_entity_poly.pdbx_strand_id
1 'polypeptide(L)'
;MTSDANPDAFLALLTQGLISEAQHDAARAHPEAAALPPLPGPAHALAWMRVRGLVTEDEQNAALDRIADDAPHADDAADTAIDADDLVELAQQGITHEAIEALFNDGLIDAETRDMALVETPVAGTVAAAPVATLAWLATEGPLERERFDALRAQVAAEPAFAMAAERARIVAEAQALIEADEQAVKAWQASAQRSRRIGAWKFIVAVAVIGGGLGWYAFAPASVPACDAASTRKTLDSLMRRVAMDVRMRHLDPNGGAVIETPSVGSMREVGYRKPERVRGCVAVMTRGDSRESMAYTIGPTEPKSDEMVVRGADIAIVEARFGHLDADGRPLYNAEPIGREAMEKAFREGAAPLTAAPSMRTRPRNDSGLVRKDPNRSREIAEIEPTGPCRKLDDGAGHACPLVIEYNDNLLGALTGGDTSLPVTGEFTFVEDNGSWRVSDDFPKTFVRRVLEARLSSMGVTDAALPQ
;
A
#
# COMPACT_ATOMS: atom_id res chain seq x y z
N MET A 1 16.53 26.53 -35.62
CA MET A 1 15.51 25.48 -35.81
C MET A 1 14.82 25.36 -34.48
N THR A 2 13.55 25.74 -34.46
CA THR A 2 12.72 25.93 -33.27
C THR A 2 12.42 24.59 -32.61
N SER A 3 12.75 24.49 -31.33
CA SER A 3 12.45 23.36 -30.46
C SER A 3 10.96 23.39 -30.15
N ASP A 4 10.17 22.67 -30.93
CA ASP A 4 8.77 22.43 -30.60
C ASP A 4 8.76 21.58 -29.32
N ALA A 5 8.31 22.17 -28.21
CA ALA A 5 7.88 21.42 -27.04
C ALA A 5 6.90 20.35 -27.53
N ASN A 6 7.22 19.08 -27.23
CA ASN A 6 6.65 17.90 -27.84
C ASN A 6 5.11 17.99 -27.96
N PRO A 7 4.53 18.21 -29.16
CA PRO A 7 3.07 18.31 -29.35
C PRO A 7 2.33 17.02 -28.95
N ASP A 8 3.06 15.95 -28.64
CA ASP A 8 2.53 14.63 -28.32
C ASP A 8 2.07 14.46 -26.86
N ALA A 9 2.63 15.17 -25.87
CA ALA A 9 2.31 14.90 -24.46
C ALA A 9 0.96 15.51 -24.02
N PHE A 10 0.69 16.77 -24.37
CA PHE A 10 -0.63 17.38 -24.12
C PHE A 10 -1.73 16.73 -24.96
N LEU A 11 -1.41 16.34 -26.19
CA LEU A 11 -2.34 15.61 -27.06
C LEU A 11 -2.62 14.20 -26.53
N ALA A 12 -1.63 13.53 -25.94
CA ALA A 12 -1.83 12.24 -25.27
C ALA A 12 -2.81 12.37 -24.10
N LEU A 13 -2.71 13.42 -23.28
CA LEU A 13 -3.70 13.69 -22.22
C LEU A 13 -5.12 13.89 -22.76
N LEU A 14 -5.25 14.61 -23.88
CA LEU A 14 -6.54 14.80 -24.54
C LEU A 14 -7.08 13.47 -25.09
N THR A 15 -6.21 12.64 -25.65
CA THR A 15 -6.55 11.32 -26.20
C THR A 15 -6.95 10.33 -25.10
N GLN A 16 -6.28 10.39 -23.96
CA GLN A 16 -6.60 9.63 -22.74
C GLN A 16 -7.87 10.15 -22.06
N GLY A 17 -8.39 11.32 -22.45
CA GLY A 17 -9.59 11.93 -21.84
C GLY A 17 -9.34 12.59 -20.49
N LEU A 18 -8.09 12.76 -20.07
CA LEU A 18 -7.71 13.39 -18.79
C LEU A 18 -7.85 14.91 -18.81
N ILE A 19 -7.85 15.52 -19.99
CA ILE A 19 -8.11 16.94 -20.18
C ILE A 19 -9.13 17.16 -21.29
N SER A 20 -9.87 18.26 -21.20
CA SER A 20 -10.78 18.71 -22.26
C SER A 20 -10.05 19.44 -23.39
N GLU A 21 -10.69 19.57 -24.55
CA GLU A 21 -10.16 20.41 -25.67
C GLU A 21 -9.88 21.84 -25.20
N ALA A 22 -10.73 22.41 -24.35
CA ALA A 22 -10.53 23.75 -23.80
C ALA A 22 -9.29 23.84 -22.91
N GLN A 23 -9.04 22.83 -22.07
CA GLN A 23 -7.84 22.77 -21.23
C GLN A 23 -6.58 22.53 -22.08
N HIS A 24 -6.66 21.69 -23.11
CA HIS A 24 -5.59 21.48 -24.06
C HIS A 24 -5.22 22.78 -24.79
N ASP A 25 -6.21 23.52 -25.29
CA ASP A 25 -5.98 24.80 -25.96
C ASP A 25 -5.46 25.87 -24.99
N ALA A 26 -5.94 25.87 -23.73
CA ALA A 26 -5.43 26.75 -22.68
C ALA A 26 -3.95 26.44 -22.36
N ALA A 27 -3.57 25.17 -22.29
CA ALA A 27 -2.18 24.76 -22.12
C ALA A 27 -1.30 25.24 -23.28
N ARG A 28 -1.76 25.09 -24.52
CA ARG A 28 -1.03 25.56 -25.71
C ARG A 28 -0.91 27.08 -25.80
N ALA A 29 -1.93 27.80 -25.33
CA ALA A 29 -1.95 29.26 -25.31
C ALA A 29 -1.21 29.85 -24.10
N HIS A 30 -0.82 29.03 -23.11
CA HIS A 30 -0.15 29.51 -21.91
C HIS A 30 1.22 30.12 -22.24
N PRO A 31 1.58 31.30 -21.71
CA PRO A 31 2.82 32.00 -22.08
C PRO A 31 4.10 31.19 -21.86
N GLU A 32 4.12 30.32 -20.85
CA GLU A 32 5.27 29.48 -20.54
C GLU A 32 5.35 28.21 -21.38
N ALA A 33 4.28 27.80 -22.07
CA ALA A 33 4.25 26.54 -22.81
C ALA A 33 5.28 26.49 -23.95
N ALA A 34 5.51 27.62 -24.61
CA ALA A 34 6.52 27.73 -25.67
C ALA A 34 7.97 27.65 -25.15
N ALA A 35 8.19 27.85 -23.85
CA ALA A 35 9.49 27.80 -23.20
C ALA A 35 9.74 26.47 -22.48
N LEU A 36 8.78 25.55 -22.49
CA LEU A 36 8.92 24.25 -21.84
C LEU A 36 10.02 23.42 -22.50
N PRO A 37 10.85 22.70 -21.72
CA PRO A 37 11.67 21.65 -22.27
C PRO A 37 10.78 20.53 -22.87
N PRO A 38 11.33 19.66 -23.72
CA PRO A 38 10.62 18.47 -24.16
C PRO A 38 10.10 17.68 -22.95
N LEU A 39 8.79 17.45 -22.91
CA LEU A 39 8.15 16.75 -21.81
C LEU A 39 8.43 15.25 -21.91
N PRO A 40 8.89 14.58 -20.83
CA PRO A 40 9.16 13.14 -20.86
C PRO A 40 7.93 12.27 -21.15
N GLY A 41 6.73 12.73 -20.76
CA GLY A 41 5.49 11.99 -20.98
C GLY A 41 4.23 12.77 -20.58
N PRO A 42 3.04 12.15 -20.73
CA PRO A 42 1.76 12.80 -20.41
C PRO A 42 1.64 13.16 -18.92
N ALA A 43 2.21 12.37 -18.01
CA ALA A 43 2.19 12.68 -16.57
C ALA A 43 2.89 14.01 -16.25
N HIS A 44 4.01 14.30 -16.94
CA HIS A 44 4.74 15.57 -16.79
C HIS A 44 3.95 16.75 -17.35
N ALA A 45 3.21 16.54 -18.44
CA ALA A 45 2.32 17.54 -18.99
C ALA A 45 1.16 17.86 -18.02
N LEU A 46 0.57 16.84 -17.41
CA LEU A 46 -0.54 17.00 -16.47
C LEU A 46 -0.10 17.65 -15.17
N ALA A 47 1.04 17.21 -14.61
CA ALA A 47 1.66 17.83 -13.44
C ALA A 47 1.95 19.31 -13.68
N TRP A 48 2.52 19.65 -14.85
CA TRP A 48 2.76 21.04 -15.22
C TRP A 48 1.45 21.86 -15.32
N MET A 49 0.42 21.32 -15.96
CA MET A 49 -0.89 21.99 -16.04
C MET A 49 -1.49 22.23 -14.65
N ARG A 50 -1.30 21.30 -13.71
CA ARG A 50 -1.75 21.45 -12.31
C ARG A 50 -0.96 22.48 -11.54
N VAL A 51 0.36 22.44 -11.66
CA VAL A 51 1.27 23.43 -11.07
C VAL A 51 0.95 24.85 -11.58
N ARG A 52 0.43 24.99 -12.80
CA ARG A 52 -0.01 26.27 -13.39
C ARG A 52 -1.49 26.59 -13.21
N GLY A 53 -2.24 25.73 -12.52
CA GLY A 53 -3.67 25.95 -12.25
C GLY A 53 -4.56 25.89 -13.50
N LEU A 54 -4.10 25.26 -14.57
CA LEU A 54 -4.87 25.01 -15.80
C LEU A 54 -5.77 23.79 -15.68
N VAL A 55 -5.40 22.87 -14.79
CA VAL A 55 -6.18 21.71 -14.37
C VAL A 55 -6.11 21.67 -12.85
N THR A 56 -7.24 21.49 -12.20
CA THR A 56 -7.30 21.23 -10.75
C THR A 56 -7.28 19.73 -10.48
N GLU A 57 -6.93 19.34 -9.25
CA GLU A 57 -7.05 17.93 -8.83
C GLU A 57 -8.48 17.41 -8.99
N ASP A 58 -9.48 18.24 -8.63
CA ASP A 58 -10.89 17.89 -8.80
C ASP A 58 -11.27 17.69 -10.28
N GLU A 59 -10.74 18.50 -11.20
CA GLU A 59 -10.97 18.33 -12.64
C GLU A 59 -10.29 17.10 -13.21
N GLN A 60 -9.08 16.76 -12.74
CA GLN A 60 -8.38 15.51 -13.09
C GLN A 60 -9.22 14.29 -12.63
N ASN A 61 -9.66 14.31 -11.37
CA ASN A 61 -10.46 13.23 -10.81
C ASN A 61 -11.81 13.10 -11.53
N ALA A 62 -12.49 14.21 -11.81
CA ALA A 62 -13.72 14.21 -12.58
C ALA A 62 -13.51 13.80 -14.06
N ALA A 63 -12.30 13.94 -14.60
CA ALA A 63 -11.96 13.40 -15.92
C ALA A 63 -11.80 11.87 -15.85
N LEU A 64 -11.07 11.34 -14.86
CA LEU A 64 -10.96 9.90 -14.60
C LEU A 64 -12.32 9.24 -14.41
N ASP A 65 -13.21 9.83 -13.60
CA ASP A 65 -14.56 9.31 -13.36
C ASP A 65 -15.44 9.23 -14.62
N ARG A 66 -15.13 10.04 -15.64
CA ARG A 66 -15.87 10.06 -16.92
C ARG A 66 -15.33 9.05 -17.93
N ILE A 67 -14.08 8.61 -17.78
CA ILE A 67 -13.48 7.58 -18.63
C ILE A 67 -14.13 6.24 -18.24
N ALA A 68 -14.76 5.58 -19.20
CA ALA A 68 -15.33 4.27 -18.96
C ALA A 68 -14.21 3.24 -18.76
N ASP A 69 -14.41 2.26 -17.88
CA ASP A 69 -13.40 1.23 -17.59
C ASP A 69 -12.99 0.39 -18.82
N ASP A 70 -13.85 0.33 -19.85
CA ASP A 70 -13.58 -0.35 -21.13
C ASP A 70 -13.10 0.61 -22.24
N ALA A 71 -12.90 1.89 -21.92
CA ALA A 71 -12.41 2.87 -22.86
C ALA A 71 -10.97 2.54 -23.28
N PRO A 72 -10.63 2.74 -24.57
CA PRO A 72 -9.23 2.71 -25.00
C PRO A 72 -8.43 3.70 -24.14
N HIS A 73 -7.33 3.24 -23.54
CA HIS A 73 -6.42 4.02 -22.68
C HIS A 73 -6.90 4.32 -21.26
N ALA A 74 -7.91 3.62 -20.73
CA ALA A 74 -8.34 3.80 -19.33
C ALA A 74 -7.20 3.53 -18.31
N ASP A 75 -6.46 2.43 -18.49
CA ASP A 75 -5.30 2.10 -17.65
C ASP A 75 -4.19 3.15 -17.78
N ASP A 76 -3.84 3.53 -19.03
CA ASP A 76 -2.83 4.57 -19.30
C ASP A 76 -3.20 5.92 -18.67
N ALA A 77 -4.49 6.26 -18.63
CA ALA A 77 -5.01 7.49 -18.04
C ALA A 77 -4.89 7.46 -16.50
N ALA A 78 -5.20 6.32 -15.88
CA ALA A 78 -5.06 6.14 -14.44
C ALA A 78 -3.59 6.23 -13.98
N ASP A 79 -2.69 5.53 -14.68
CA ASP A 79 -1.26 5.56 -14.38
C ASP A 79 -0.70 6.99 -14.58
N THR A 80 -1.07 7.66 -15.67
CA THR A 80 -0.67 9.04 -15.95
C THR A 80 -1.10 10.01 -14.84
N ALA A 81 -2.31 9.84 -14.29
CA ALA A 81 -2.83 10.70 -13.23
C ALA A 81 -2.10 10.47 -11.90
N ILE A 82 -1.77 9.21 -11.58
CA ILE A 82 -1.00 8.83 -10.38
C ILE A 82 0.41 9.42 -10.45
N ASP A 83 1.11 9.22 -11.58
CA ASP A 83 2.45 9.75 -11.77
C ASP A 83 2.46 11.28 -11.71
N ALA A 84 1.40 11.93 -12.22
CA ALA A 84 1.25 13.37 -12.13
C ALA A 84 1.07 13.86 -10.67
N ASP A 85 0.41 13.11 -9.79
CA ASP A 85 0.29 13.45 -8.36
C ASP A 85 1.66 13.45 -7.67
N ASP A 86 2.46 12.41 -7.90
CA ASP A 86 3.80 12.27 -7.33
C ASP A 86 4.71 13.43 -7.83
N LEU A 87 4.63 13.76 -9.11
CA LEU A 87 5.35 14.91 -9.69
C LEU A 87 4.89 16.26 -9.10
N VAL A 88 3.61 16.44 -8.80
CA VAL A 88 3.09 17.66 -8.14
C VAL A 88 3.59 17.76 -6.69
N GLU A 89 3.70 16.66 -5.96
CA GLU A 89 4.27 16.64 -4.59
C GLU A 89 5.73 17.10 -4.61
N LEU A 90 6.54 16.57 -5.53
CA LEU A 90 7.93 16.99 -5.75
C LEU A 90 8.02 18.48 -6.14
N ALA A 91 7.09 18.95 -6.99
CA ALA A 91 7.03 20.35 -7.44
C ALA A 91 6.78 21.33 -6.28
N GLN A 92 6.02 20.92 -5.27
CA GLN A 92 5.74 21.71 -4.05
C GLN A 92 6.94 21.77 -3.10
N GLN A 93 7.84 20.79 -3.18
CA GLN A 93 9.07 20.74 -2.40
C GLN A 93 10.26 21.43 -3.10
N GLY A 94 10.05 21.95 -4.31
CA GLY A 94 11.11 22.55 -5.13
C GLY A 94 12.05 21.52 -5.76
N ILE A 95 11.67 20.24 -5.77
CA ILE A 95 12.39 19.16 -6.45
C ILE A 95 11.92 19.14 -7.90
N THR A 96 12.70 19.78 -8.77
CA THR A 96 12.34 20.04 -10.18
C THR A 96 13.53 19.81 -11.10
N HIS A 97 13.29 19.80 -12.41
CA HIS A 97 14.35 19.77 -13.43
C HIS A 97 15.40 20.86 -13.22
N GLU A 98 14.98 22.08 -12.84
CA GLU A 98 15.89 23.18 -12.54
C GLU A 98 16.83 22.85 -11.37
N ALA A 99 16.32 22.22 -10.31
CA ALA A 99 17.14 21.81 -9.16
C ALA A 99 18.11 20.68 -9.54
N ILE A 100 17.66 19.73 -10.36
CA ILE A 100 18.51 18.64 -10.89
C ILE A 100 19.63 19.19 -11.76
N GLU A 101 19.32 20.10 -12.68
CA GLU A 101 20.31 20.77 -13.52
C GLU A 101 21.27 21.63 -12.70
N ALA A 102 20.80 22.29 -11.64
CA ALA A 102 21.68 23.03 -10.73
C ALA A 102 22.71 22.10 -10.07
N LEU A 103 22.27 20.95 -9.53
CA LEU A 103 23.16 19.95 -8.94
C LEU A 103 24.17 19.39 -9.95
N PHE A 104 23.73 19.14 -11.20
CA PHE A 104 24.61 18.66 -12.27
C PHE A 104 25.65 19.72 -12.68
N ASN A 105 25.24 20.97 -12.85
CA ASN A 105 26.14 22.07 -13.19
C ASN A 105 27.15 22.36 -12.07
N ASP A 106 26.75 22.14 -10.82
CA ASP A 106 27.62 22.18 -9.65
C ASP A 106 28.45 20.90 -9.48
N GLY A 107 28.38 19.94 -10.41
CA GLY A 107 29.17 18.71 -10.39
C GLY A 107 28.91 17.84 -9.15
N LEU A 108 27.74 18.01 -8.52
CA LEU A 108 27.31 17.23 -7.35
C LEU A 108 26.67 15.90 -7.76
N ILE A 109 26.22 15.79 -9.02
CA ILE A 109 25.72 14.55 -9.61
C ILE A 109 26.33 14.36 -11.01
N ASP A 110 26.44 13.11 -11.45
CA ASP A 110 26.90 12.78 -12.79
C ASP A 110 25.75 12.84 -13.82
N ALA A 111 26.10 12.71 -15.11
CA ALA A 111 25.14 12.81 -16.20
C ALA A 111 24.11 11.66 -16.17
N GLU A 112 24.53 10.46 -15.73
CA GLU A 112 23.64 9.29 -15.62
C GLU A 112 22.56 9.54 -14.54
N THR A 113 22.98 9.98 -13.35
CA THR A 113 22.08 10.33 -12.24
C THR A 113 21.14 11.46 -12.63
N ARG A 114 21.65 12.49 -13.33
CA ARG A 114 20.83 13.58 -13.87
C ARG A 114 19.76 13.04 -14.82
N ASP A 115 20.15 12.27 -15.83
CA ASP A 115 19.23 11.81 -16.87
C ASP A 115 18.14 10.90 -16.29
N MET A 116 18.48 10.03 -15.34
CA MET A 116 17.50 9.24 -14.60
C MET A 116 16.56 10.12 -13.77
N ALA A 117 17.10 11.09 -13.03
CA ALA A 117 16.28 11.94 -12.17
C ALA A 117 15.35 12.88 -12.93
N LEU A 118 15.72 13.32 -14.14
CA LEU A 118 14.85 14.15 -14.99
C LEU A 118 13.60 13.39 -15.47
N VAL A 119 13.61 12.06 -15.50
CA VAL A 119 12.42 11.24 -15.82
C VAL A 119 11.44 11.18 -14.65
N GLU A 120 11.93 11.32 -13.42
CA GLU A 120 11.16 11.13 -12.18
C GLU A 120 10.80 12.44 -11.48
N THR A 121 11.12 13.59 -12.08
CA THR A 121 10.94 14.91 -11.46
C THR A 121 10.14 15.84 -12.36
N PRO A 122 9.36 16.77 -11.78
CA PRO A 122 8.55 17.70 -12.54
C PRO A 122 9.42 18.72 -13.28
N VAL A 123 8.98 19.09 -14.48
CA VAL A 123 9.63 20.11 -15.31
C VAL A 123 9.60 21.50 -14.66
N ALA A 124 8.63 21.77 -13.79
CA ALA A 124 8.47 23.05 -13.11
C ALA A 124 7.86 22.89 -11.72
N GLY A 125 8.24 23.78 -10.81
CA GLY A 125 7.74 23.84 -9.44
C GLY A 125 6.65 24.90 -9.23
N THR A 126 5.97 24.81 -8.08
CA THR A 126 5.16 25.91 -7.50
C THR A 126 5.98 26.79 -6.56
N VAL A 127 7.14 26.31 -6.14
CA VAL A 127 8.13 27.02 -5.32
C VAL A 127 9.47 27.09 -6.05
N ALA A 128 10.40 27.89 -5.53
CA ALA A 128 11.75 27.98 -6.09
C ALA A 128 12.48 26.62 -6.03
N ALA A 129 13.32 26.35 -7.03
CA ALA A 129 14.16 25.17 -7.05
C ALA A 129 14.98 25.04 -5.77
N ALA A 130 15.00 23.83 -5.20
CA ALA A 130 15.60 23.56 -3.89
C ALA A 130 16.71 22.49 -4.01
N PRO A 131 17.91 22.82 -4.50
CA PRO A 131 19.00 21.85 -4.71
C PRO A 131 19.35 21.01 -3.47
N VAL A 132 19.23 21.58 -2.27
CA VAL A 132 19.45 20.87 -1.00
C VAL A 132 18.42 19.75 -0.78
N ALA A 133 17.13 20.07 -0.95
CA ALA A 133 16.05 19.09 -0.82
C ALA A 133 16.14 18.04 -1.93
N THR A 134 16.47 18.46 -3.15
CA THR A 134 16.69 17.57 -4.29
C THR A 134 17.85 16.61 -4.07
N LEU A 135 18.99 17.06 -3.55
CA LEU A 135 20.14 16.20 -3.29
C LEU A 135 19.84 15.19 -2.15
N ALA A 136 19.10 15.62 -1.13
CA ALA A 136 18.62 14.72 -0.08
C ALA A 136 17.68 13.66 -0.65
N TRP A 137 16.68 14.06 -1.44
CA TRP A 137 15.74 13.16 -2.12
C TRP A 137 16.47 12.17 -3.04
N LEU A 138 17.45 12.62 -3.83
CA LEU A 138 18.24 11.74 -4.69
C LEU A 138 18.93 10.62 -3.91
N ALA A 139 19.43 10.91 -2.70
CA ALA A 139 20.18 9.97 -1.88
C ALA A 139 19.30 9.04 -1.02
N THR A 140 18.01 9.36 -0.87
CA THR A 140 17.06 8.57 -0.05
C THR A 140 16.00 7.85 -0.87
N GLU A 141 15.53 8.46 -1.94
CA GLU A 141 14.40 8.00 -2.76
C GLU A 141 14.69 7.98 -4.26
N GLY A 142 15.68 8.74 -4.72
CA GLY A 142 16.09 8.81 -6.12
C GLY A 142 17.26 7.87 -6.47
N PRO A 143 17.86 8.07 -7.66
CA PRO A 143 18.87 7.16 -8.21
C PRO A 143 20.27 7.26 -7.60
N LEU A 144 20.53 8.16 -6.64
CA LEU A 144 21.86 8.35 -6.08
C LEU A 144 22.11 7.36 -4.92
N GLU A 145 22.92 6.34 -5.17
CA GLU A 145 23.31 5.37 -4.15
C GLU A 145 23.99 6.02 -2.93
N ARG A 146 23.74 5.49 -1.73
CA ARG A 146 24.28 6.04 -0.47
C ARG A 146 25.81 6.08 -0.47
N GLU A 147 26.46 5.05 -1.01
CA GLU A 147 27.92 4.97 -1.14
C GLU A 147 28.46 6.08 -2.06
N ARG A 148 27.76 6.40 -3.15
CA ARG A 148 28.14 7.48 -4.07
C ARG A 148 27.95 8.84 -3.40
N PHE A 149 26.87 9.03 -2.64
CA PHE A 149 26.65 10.24 -1.86
C PHE A 149 27.73 10.43 -0.78
N ASP A 150 28.14 9.37 -0.09
CA ASP A 150 29.23 9.43 0.91
C ASP A 150 30.58 9.75 0.27
N ALA A 151 30.86 9.20 -0.92
CA ALA A 151 32.05 9.53 -1.71
C ALA A 151 32.05 11.00 -2.16
N LEU A 152 30.91 11.52 -2.63
CA LEU A 152 30.72 12.94 -2.96
C LEU A 152 31.00 13.83 -1.74
N ARG A 153 30.49 13.45 -0.56
CA ARG A 153 30.76 14.13 0.71
C ARG A 153 32.25 14.23 1.00
N ALA A 154 32.97 13.12 0.86
CA ALA A 154 34.40 13.07 1.10
C ALA A 154 35.18 13.92 0.08
N GLN A 155 34.76 13.90 -1.17
CA GLN A 155 35.33 14.72 -2.24
C GLN A 155 35.16 16.22 -1.96
N VAL A 156 33.92 16.66 -1.72
CA VAL A 156 33.61 18.07 -1.45
C VAL A 156 34.30 18.58 -0.18
N ALA A 157 34.43 17.75 0.85
CA ALA A 157 35.18 18.09 2.06
C ALA A 157 36.70 18.26 1.82
N ALA A 158 37.25 17.64 0.76
CA ALA A 158 38.65 17.74 0.38
C ALA A 158 38.94 18.88 -0.62
N GLU A 159 37.92 19.58 -1.12
CA GLU A 159 38.09 20.68 -2.07
C GLU A 159 38.75 21.92 -1.41
N PRO A 160 39.71 22.57 -2.09
CA PRO A 160 40.30 23.81 -1.59
C PRO A 160 39.28 24.95 -1.57
N ALA A 161 39.37 25.85 -0.59
CA ALA A 161 38.37 26.90 -0.38
C ALA A 161 38.42 27.99 -1.49
N PHE A 162 37.56 27.84 -2.50
CA PHE A 162 37.15 28.88 -3.44
C PHE A 162 35.62 29.04 -3.41
N ALA A 163 35.08 30.15 -3.95
CA ALA A 163 33.68 30.53 -3.76
C ALA A 163 32.67 29.42 -4.13
N MET A 164 32.88 28.71 -5.24
CA MET A 164 32.02 27.59 -5.67
C MET A 164 32.15 26.34 -4.78
N ALA A 165 33.33 26.09 -4.19
CA ALA A 165 33.53 24.98 -3.26
C ALA A 165 32.77 25.19 -1.94
N ALA A 166 32.66 26.45 -1.48
CA ALA A 166 31.90 26.79 -0.28
C ALA A 166 30.40 26.51 -0.45
N GLU A 167 29.84 26.82 -1.62
CA GLU A 167 28.43 26.56 -1.91
C GLU A 167 28.13 25.07 -2.07
N ARG A 168 29.00 24.32 -2.78
CA ARG A 168 28.90 22.85 -2.87
C ARG A 168 28.97 22.20 -1.49
N ALA A 169 29.90 22.64 -0.64
CA ALA A 169 30.02 22.15 0.73
C ALA A 169 28.78 22.45 1.57
N ARG A 170 28.18 23.64 1.40
CA ARG A 170 26.93 24.01 2.05
C ARG A 170 25.78 23.10 1.62
N ILE A 171 25.59 22.92 0.31
CA ILE A 171 24.51 22.08 -0.24
C ILE A 171 24.61 20.65 0.28
N VAL A 172 25.80 20.05 0.21
CA VAL A 172 26.05 18.68 0.66
C VAL A 172 25.88 18.54 2.18
N ALA A 173 26.33 19.52 2.97
CA ALA A 173 26.18 19.50 4.41
C ALA A 173 24.72 19.63 4.86
N GLU A 174 23.96 20.53 4.24
CA GLU A 174 22.53 20.71 4.54
C GLU A 174 21.71 19.51 4.06
N ALA A 175 22.03 18.91 2.91
CA ALA A 175 21.38 17.68 2.44
C ALA A 175 21.64 16.51 3.41
N GLN A 176 22.88 16.35 3.88
CA GLN A 176 23.18 15.35 4.91
C GLN A 176 22.44 15.64 6.22
N ALA A 177 22.29 16.91 6.61
CA ALA A 177 21.51 17.27 7.80
C ALA A 177 20.02 16.91 7.66
N LEU A 178 19.44 17.04 6.46
CA LEU A 178 18.07 16.57 6.18
C LEU A 178 17.96 15.04 6.28
N ILE A 179 18.91 14.31 5.67
CA ILE A 179 18.95 12.84 5.74
C ILE A 179 19.12 12.38 7.20
N GLU A 180 20.02 13.01 7.95
CA GLU A 180 20.24 12.71 9.36
C GLU A 180 19.04 13.11 10.23
N ALA A 181 18.37 14.21 9.93
CA ALA A 181 17.16 14.63 10.64
C ALA A 181 16.02 13.63 10.41
N ASP A 182 15.86 13.12 9.19
CA ASP A 182 14.91 12.07 8.87
C ASP A 182 15.29 10.75 9.59
N GLU A 183 16.55 10.32 9.49
CA GLU A 183 17.06 9.16 10.23
C GLU A 183 16.92 9.33 11.76
N GLN A 184 17.12 10.53 12.29
CA GLN A 184 16.98 10.85 13.71
C GLN A 184 15.53 10.94 14.13
N ALA A 185 14.62 11.44 13.29
CA ALA A 185 13.19 11.38 13.55
C ALA A 185 12.74 9.92 13.62
N VAL A 186 13.20 9.08 12.69
CA VAL A 186 12.98 7.63 12.69
C VAL A 186 13.60 6.98 13.93
N LYS A 187 14.86 7.29 14.29
CA LYS A 187 15.56 6.74 15.47
C LYS A 187 14.99 7.25 16.79
N ALA A 188 14.55 8.50 16.90
CA ALA A 188 13.94 9.08 18.09
C ALA A 188 12.53 8.51 18.31
N TRP A 189 11.80 8.28 17.22
CA TRP A 189 10.57 7.52 17.24
C TRP A 189 10.83 6.06 17.70
N GLN A 190 11.86 5.39 17.17
CA GLN A 190 12.27 4.05 17.62
C GLN A 190 12.70 4.04 19.10
N ALA A 191 13.45 5.05 19.57
CA ALA A 191 13.94 5.16 20.94
C ALA A 191 12.83 5.50 21.94
N SER A 192 11.84 6.30 21.56
CA SER A 192 10.63 6.55 22.37
C SER A 192 9.74 5.31 22.44
N ALA A 193 9.61 4.56 21.34
CA ALA A 193 8.99 3.24 21.31
C ALA A 193 9.77 2.19 22.14
N GLN A 194 11.09 2.33 22.28
CA GLN A 194 11.93 1.45 23.11
C GLN A 194 11.93 1.87 24.61
N ARG A 195 11.73 3.16 24.92
CA ARG A 195 11.57 3.66 26.31
C ARG A 195 10.25 3.18 26.93
N SER A 196 9.17 3.13 26.16
CA SER A 196 7.91 2.52 26.61
C SER A 196 8.07 1.01 26.86
N ARG A 197 8.91 0.32 26.07
CA ARG A 197 9.30 -1.08 26.32
C ARG A 197 10.21 -1.27 27.56
N ARG A 198 11.09 -0.32 27.91
CA ARG A 198 11.99 -0.43 29.07
C ARG A 198 11.28 -0.37 30.43
N ILE A 199 10.13 0.29 30.53
CA ILE A 199 9.30 0.26 31.76
C ILE A 199 8.62 -1.12 31.91
N GLY A 200 8.36 -1.83 30.80
CA GLY A 200 7.89 -3.22 30.80
C GLY A 200 9.00 -4.28 30.94
N ALA A 201 10.21 -4.00 30.47
CA ALA A 201 11.30 -4.98 30.36
C ALA A 201 12.11 -5.23 31.64
N TRP A 202 12.01 -4.38 32.68
CA TRP A 202 12.59 -4.68 34.00
C TRP A 202 11.94 -5.91 34.67
N LYS A 203 10.81 -6.40 34.13
CA LYS A 203 10.19 -7.67 34.57
C LYS A 203 10.75 -8.93 33.89
N PHE A 204 11.62 -8.82 32.87
CA PHE A 204 12.03 -9.99 32.06
C PHE A 204 13.55 -10.23 31.90
N ILE A 205 14.43 -9.31 32.30
CA ILE A 205 15.89 -9.42 32.02
C ILE A 205 16.66 -10.38 32.95
N VAL A 206 16.02 -11.05 33.91
CA VAL A 206 16.70 -12.12 34.68
C VAL A 206 16.77 -13.44 33.90
N ALA A 207 16.01 -13.62 32.81
CA ALA A 207 15.80 -14.96 32.23
C ALA A 207 16.69 -15.37 31.05
N VAL A 208 17.31 -14.46 30.28
CA VAL A 208 17.99 -14.87 29.02
C VAL A 208 19.27 -14.07 28.75
N ALA A 209 20.26 -14.22 29.63
CA ALA A 209 21.64 -14.23 29.18
C ALA A 209 21.97 -15.67 28.71
N VAL A 210 22.95 -15.81 27.81
CA VAL A 210 23.62 -17.07 27.36
C VAL A 210 23.08 -17.69 26.05
N ILE A 211 24.01 -18.04 25.14
CA ILE A 211 23.91 -18.70 23.80
C ILE A 211 23.70 -17.70 22.62
N GLY A 212 24.68 -17.24 21.81
CA GLY A 212 25.76 -17.93 21.07
C GLY A 212 25.27 -18.26 19.65
N GLY A 213 25.49 -17.47 18.58
CA GLY A 213 26.71 -17.33 17.76
C GLY A 213 26.49 -17.93 16.36
N GLY A 214 26.75 -17.19 15.26
CA GLY A 214 26.73 -17.76 13.90
C GLY A 214 26.53 -16.78 12.73
N LEU A 215 27.57 -16.01 12.40
CA LEU A 215 27.70 -15.25 11.15
C LEU A 215 28.17 -16.20 10.04
N GLY A 216 27.36 -16.46 9.00
CA GLY A 216 27.84 -17.29 7.88
C GLY A 216 26.85 -17.75 6.80
N TRP A 217 25.71 -17.09 6.56
CA TRP A 217 24.77 -17.53 5.51
C TRP A 217 24.25 -16.44 4.57
N TYR A 218 24.68 -15.18 4.73
CA TYR A 218 24.05 -14.03 4.08
C TYR A 218 24.39 -13.83 2.59
N ALA A 219 25.25 -14.64 1.98
CA ALA A 219 25.62 -14.49 0.57
C ALA A 219 24.67 -15.21 -0.43
N PHE A 220 23.71 -16.00 0.05
CA PHE A 220 22.76 -16.75 -0.80
C PHE A 220 21.30 -16.64 -0.34
N ALA A 221 20.99 -15.69 0.54
CA ALA A 221 19.62 -15.48 1.00
C ALA A 221 18.86 -14.59 -0.02
N PRO A 222 17.72 -15.04 -0.55
CA PRO A 222 16.87 -14.20 -1.40
C PRO A 222 16.45 -12.95 -0.61
N ALA A 223 16.17 -11.84 -1.32
CA ALA A 223 15.92 -10.53 -0.72
C ALA A 223 14.99 -10.65 0.49
N SER A 224 15.45 -10.18 1.65
CA SER A 224 14.71 -10.30 2.91
C SER A 224 13.43 -9.48 2.82
N VAL A 225 12.29 -10.12 3.08
CA VAL A 225 10.98 -9.44 3.14
C VAL A 225 11.06 -8.29 4.15
N PRO A 226 10.72 -7.05 3.75
CA PRO A 226 10.77 -5.89 4.64
C PRO A 226 10.07 -6.15 5.98
N ALA A 227 10.58 -5.53 7.04
CA ALA A 227 9.91 -5.54 8.33
C ALA A 227 8.57 -4.78 8.24
N CYS A 228 7.62 -5.11 9.11
CA CYS A 228 6.31 -4.45 9.12
C CYS A 228 6.40 -2.93 9.27
N ASP A 229 7.44 -2.42 9.91
CA ASP A 229 7.65 -1.01 10.20
C ASP A 229 8.80 -0.38 9.39
N ALA A 230 9.29 -1.08 8.35
CA ALA A 230 10.34 -0.59 7.46
C ALA A 230 9.91 0.70 6.73
N ALA A 231 10.86 1.58 6.45
CA ALA A 231 10.59 2.88 5.81
C ALA A 231 9.85 2.72 4.47
N SER A 232 10.24 1.75 3.65
CA SER A 232 9.56 1.42 2.39
C SER A 232 8.10 0.99 2.61
N THR A 233 7.84 0.15 3.62
CA THR A 233 6.48 -0.27 3.98
C THR A 233 5.63 0.89 4.47
N ARG A 234 6.19 1.81 5.24
CA ARG A 234 5.50 3.03 5.68
C ARG A 234 5.16 3.93 4.51
N LYS A 235 6.13 4.19 3.61
CA LYS A 235 5.91 4.98 2.41
C LYS A 235 4.76 4.41 1.56
N THR A 236 4.73 3.09 1.38
CA THR A 236 3.61 2.43 0.69
C THR A 236 2.30 2.60 1.45
N LEU A 237 2.27 2.37 2.77
CA LEU A 237 1.03 2.52 3.57
C LEU A 237 0.52 3.95 3.63
N ASP A 238 1.40 4.94 3.75
CA ASP A 238 1.04 6.36 3.79
C ASP A 238 0.50 6.82 2.43
N SER A 239 1.14 6.40 1.32
CA SER A 239 0.61 6.62 -0.04
C SER A 239 -0.77 6.01 -0.22
N LEU A 240 -0.98 4.77 0.28
CA LEU A 240 -2.28 4.11 0.25
C LEU A 240 -3.32 4.84 1.13
N MET A 241 -2.98 5.26 2.36
CA MET A 241 -3.92 6.00 3.21
C MET A 241 -4.30 7.35 2.63
N ARG A 242 -3.37 8.03 1.94
CA ARG A 242 -3.67 9.24 1.17
C ARG A 242 -4.70 8.97 0.08
N ARG A 243 -4.53 7.89 -0.71
CA ARG A 243 -5.50 7.50 -1.74
C ARG A 243 -6.90 7.23 -1.17
N VAL A 244 -7.00 6.52 -0.04
CA VAL A 244 -8.32 6.29 0.62
C VAL A 244 -8.92 7.55 1.21
N ALA A 245 -8.11 8.44 1.78
CA ALA A 245 -8.61 9.73 2.24
C ALA A 245 -9.26 10.52 1.09
N MET A 246 -8.63 10.47 -0.09
CA MET A 246 -9.17 11.11 -1.30
C MET A 246 -10.43 10.42 -1.80
N ASP A 247 -10.48 9.09 -1.92
CA ASP A 247 -11.69 8.36 -2.35
C ASP A 247 -12.89 8.57 -1.40
N VAL A 248 -12.65 8.60 -0.08
CA VAL A 248 -13.69 8.91 0.92
C VAL A 248 -14.18 10.35 0.78
N ARG A 249 -13.26 11.30 0.52
CA ARG A 249 -13.58 12.71 0.27
C ARG A 249 -14.40 12.90 -1.00
N MET A 250 -14.11 12.14 -2.04
CA MET A 250 -14.86 12.14 -3.30
C MET A 250 -16.29 11.60 -3.10
N ARG A 251 -16.50 10.61 -2.21
CA ARG A 251 -17.82 10.01 -1.93
C ARG A 251 -18.69 10.85 -0.99
N HIS A 252 -18.08 11.60 -0.08
CA HIS A 252 -18.77 12.37 0.95
C HIS A 252 -18.69 13.88 0.68
N LEU A 253 -19.06 14.29 -0.54
CA LEU A 253 -19.43 15.67 -0.82
C LEU A 253 -20.77 15.98 -0.12
N ASP A 254 -20.74 16.26 1.19
CA ASP A 254 -21.82 17.01 1.84
C ASP A 254 -21.57 18.51 1.58
N PRO A 255 -22.36 19.19 0.75
CA PRO A 255 -22.17 20.61 0.43
C PRO A 255 -22.33 21.53 1.65
N ASN A 256 -22.89 21.03 2.76
CA ASN A 256 -23.16 21.81 3.97
C ASN A 256 -22.35 21.35 5.20
N GLY A 257 -21.59 20.25 5.09
CA GLY A 257 -20.80 19.69 6.18
C GLY A 257 -19.32 19.94 5.96
N GLY A 258 -18.80 21.06 6.47
CA GLY A 258 -17.37 21.42 6.43
C GLY A 258 -16.45 20.52 7.27
N ALA A 259 -16.66 19.20 7.25
CA ALA A 259 -15.81 18.24 7.93
C ALA A 259 -14.46 18.16 7.20
N VAL A 260 -13.40 18.58 7.87
CA VAL A 260 -12.02 18.36 7.44
C VAL A 260 -11.81 16.84 7.45
N ILE A 261 -11.72 16.22 6.27
CA ILE A 261 -11.36 14.81 6.14
C ILE A 261 -9.86 14.71 6.39
N GLU A 262 -9.48 14.39 7.61
CA GLU A 262 -8.09 14.16 7.98
C GLU A 262 -7.57 12.88 7.34
N THR A 263 -6.39 12.96 6.73
CA THR A 263 -5.69 11.80 6.20
C THR A 263 -5.42 10.81 7.33
N PRO A 264 -5.85 9.54 7.22
CA PRO A 264 -5.55 8.53 8.23
C PRO A 264 -4.03 8.33 8.32
N SER A 265 -3.50 8.26 9.53
CA SER A 265 -2.11 7.91 9.78
C SER A 265 -2.02 6.48 10.29
N VAL A 266 -0.98 5.75 9.87
CA VAL A 266 -0.74 4.37 10.32
C VAL A 266 0.38 4.35 11.34
N GLY A 267 0.08 3.85 12.54
CA GLY A 267 1.02 3.73 13.64
C GLY A 267 1.01 2.34 14.26
N SER A 268 1.87 2.12 15.26
CA SER A 268 1.89 0.88 16.07
C SER A 268 2.02 -0.42 15.25
N MET A 269 2.75 -0.37 14.14
CA MET A 269 2.99 -1.53 13.27
C MET A 269 3.74 -2.63 14.03
N ARG A 270 3.21 -3.86 13.99
CA ARG A 270 3.80 -5.04 14.61
C ARG A 270 3.65 -6.24 13.69
N GLU A 271 4.70 -7.06 13.66
CA GLU A 271 4.64 -8.39 13.06
C GLU A 271 3.84 -9.37 13.91
N VAL A 272 2.88 -10.04 13.27
CA VAL A 272 2.17 -11.19 13.80
C VAL A 272 3.02 -12.46 13.62
N GLY A 273 3.58 -12.64 12.41
CA GLY A 273 4.53 -13.72 12.13
C GLY A 273 5.05 -13.69 10.69
N TYR A 274 6.04 -14.54 10.41
CA TYR A 274 6.70 -14.66 9.12
C TYR A 274 6.67 -16.09 8.60
N ARG A 275 5.97 -16.28 7.47
CA ARG A 275 5.93 -17.53 6.74
C ARG A 275 7.16 -17.66 5.85
N LYS A 276 8.18 -18.38 6.34
CA LYS A 276 9.47 -18.51 5.67
C LYS A 276 9.37 -19.16 4.28
N PRO A 277 8.64 -20.27 4.09
CA PRO A 277 8.59 -20.94 2.78
C PRO A 277 7.98 -20.04 1.70
N GLU A 278 6.93 -19.29 2.05
CA GLU A 278 6.21 -18.42 1.13
C GLU A 278 6.83 -17.02 1.02
N ARG A 279 7.80 -16.67 1.88
CA ARG A 279 8.36 -15.32 2.03
C ARG A 279 7.24 -14.28 2.22
N VAL A 280 6.30 -14.55 3.12
CA VAL A 280 5.21 -13.60 3.44
C VAL A 280 5.23 -13.25 4.92
N ARG A 281 5.16 -11.96 5.23
CA ARG A 281 5.06 -11.42 6.60
C ARG A 281 3.64 -10.92 6.85
N GLY A 282 3.05 -11.33 7.97
CA GLY A 282 1.76 -10.82 8.45
C GLY A 282 1.98 -9.71 9.46
N CYS A 283 1.31 -8.57 9.24
CA CYS A 283 1.48 -7.36 10.02
C CYS A 283 0.12 -6.82 10.49
N VAL A 284 0.10 -6.24 11.68
CA VAL A 284 -1.01 -5.46 12.22
C VAL A 284 -0.54 -4.05 12.54
N ALA A 285 -1.43 -3.08 12.39
CA ALA A 285 -1.18 -1.69 12.73
C ALA A 285 -2.44 -1.02 13.26
N VAL A 286 -2.29 0.20 13.76
CA VAL A 286 -3.39 1.06 14.21
C VAL A 286 -3.49 2.24 13.26
N MET A 287 -4.61 2.33 12.56
CA MET A 287 -5.00 3.49 11.78
C MET A 287 -5.64 4.52 12.72
N THR A 288 -5.19 5.77 12.64
CA THR A 288 -5.76 6.90 13.38
C THR A 288 -6.36 7.89 12.39
N ARG A 289 -7.62 8.27 12.59
CA ARG A 289 -8.35 9.25 11.76
C ARG A 289 -9.15 10.19 12.69
N GLY A 290 -8.72 11.44 12.83
CA GLY A 290 -9.24 12.29 13.90
C GLY A 290 -9.07 11.63 15.27
N ASP A 291 -10.16 11.55 16.03
CA ASP A 291 -10.19 10.89 17.33
C ASP A 291 -10.40 9.36 17.24
N SER A 292 -10.70 8.81 16.06
CA SER A 292 -10.92 7.37 15.91
C SER A 292 -9.60 6.62 15.76
N ARG A 293 -9.51 5.47 16.44
CA ARG A 293 -8.40 4.53 16.33
C ARG A 293 -8.96 3.16 15.98
N GLU A 294 -8.59 2.67 14.82
CA GLU A 294 -9.03 1.37 14.31
C GLU A 294 -7.82 0.49 14.07
N SER A 295 -7.94 -0.78 14.41
CA SER A 295 -6.89 -1.73 14.04
C SER A 295 -7.02 -2.08 12.57
N MET A 296 -5.89 -2.35 11.92
CA MET A 296 -5.85 -2.86 10.54
C MET A 296 -4.78 -3.94 10.41
N ALA A 297 -4.86 -4.75 9.36
CA ALA A 297 -3.82 -5.71 9.03
C ALA A 297 -3.41 -5.63 7.55
N TYR A 298 -2.21 -6.13 7.29
CA TYR A 298 -1.64 -6.20 5.95
C TYR A 298 -0.58 -7.31 5.89
N THR A 299 -0.26 -7.72 4.68
CA THR A 299 0.82 -8.68 4.41
C THR A 299 1.87 -8.05 3.50
N ILE A 300 3.12 -8.47 3.69
CA ILE A 300 4.24 -8.09 2.83
C ILE A 300 4.80 -9.36 2.23
N GLY A 301 4.89 -9.43 0.92
CA GLY A 301 5.44 -10.59 0.24
C GLY A 301 5.67 -10.32 -1.24
N PRO A 302 6.27 -11.28 -1.95
CA PRO A 302 6.62 -11.08 -3.34
C PRO A 302 5.37 -10.94 -4.22
N THR A 303 5.49 -10.25 -5.35
CA THR A 303 4.42 -10.14 -6.36
C THR A 303 4.05 -11.50 -6.92
N GLU A 304 5.06 -12.34 -7.19
CA GLU A 304 4.94 -13.71 -7.67
C GLU A 304 5.83 -14.67 -6.87
N PRO A 305 5.56 -15.99 -6.86
CA PRO A 305 6.45 -16.96 -6.22
C PRO A 305 7.89 -16.81 -6.72
N LYS A 306 8.82 -16.57 -5.80
CA LYS A 306 10.26 -16.34 -6.04
C LYS A 306 10.64 -14.97 -6.65
N SER A 307 9.69 -14.05 -6.84
CA SER A 307 10.01 -12.66 -7.17
C SER A 307 10.76 -11.97 -6.02
N ASP A 308 11.59 -10.98 -6.35
CA ASP A 308 12.23 -10.08 -5.40
C ASP A 308 11.50 -8.74 -5.27
N GLU A 309 10.54 -8.46 -6.15
CA GLU A 309 9.62 -7.34 -6.02
C GLU A 309 8.62 -7.63 -4.89
N MET A 310 8.59 -6.75 -3.89
CA MET A 310 7.78 -6.90 -2.68
C MET A 310 6.59 -5.94 -2.73
N VAL A 311 5.40 -6.45 -2.39
CA VAL A 311 4.18 -5.64 -2.32
C VAL A 311 3.52 -5.74 -0.96
N VAL A 312 2.89 -4.64 -0.56
CA VAL A 312 2.04 -4.54 0.63
C VAL A 312 0.60 -4.77 0.19
N ARG A 313 -0.08 -5.74 0.82
CA ARG A 313 -1.49 -6.07 0.54
C ARG A 313 -2.29 -5.92 1.84
N GLY A 314 -3.32 -5.07 1.86
CA GLY A 314 -4.24 -4.98 3.00
C GLY A 314 -4.90 -6.33 3.30
N ALA A 315 -5.26 -6.63 4.53
CA ALA A 315 -5.86 -7.92 4.91
C ALA A 315 -6.77 -7.76 6.14
N ASP A 316 -7.70 -8.71 6.33
CA ASP A 316 -8.47 -8.79 7.56
C ASP A 316 -7.57 -9.21 8.75
N ILE A 317 -7.78 -8.60 9.91
CA ILE A 317 -6.97 -8.87 11.12
C ILE A 317 -7.12 -10.31 11.56
N ALA A 318 -8.34 -10.84 11.59
CA ALA A 318 -8.59 -12.19 12.07
C ALA A 318 -7.94 -13.23 11.15
N ILE A 319 -7.88 -12.94 9.83
CA ILE A 319 -7.15 -13.76 8.86
C ILE A 319 -5.64 -13.71 9.08
N VAL A 320 -5.07 -12.52 9.30
CA VAL A 320 -3.63 -12.38 9.57
C VAL A 320 -3.26 -13.06 10.88
N GLU A 321 -4.06 -12.91 11.93
CA GLU A 321 -3.86 -13.59 13.21
C GLU A 321 -3.93 -15.11 13.08
N ALA A 322 -4.93 -15.64 12.36
CA ALA A 322 -5.04 -17.07 12.12
C ALA A 322 -3.86 -17.63 11.31
N ARG A 323 -3.49 -16.96 10.21
CA ARG A 323 -2.47 -17.43 9.27
C ARG A 323 -1.05 -17.30 9.81
N PHE A 324 -0.76 -16.24 10.57
CA PHE A 324 0.61 -15.90 10.99
C PHE A 324 0.83 -15.97 12.50
N GLY A 325 -0.22 -16.03 13.32
CA GLY A 325 -0.11 -16.05 14.78
C GLY A 325 0.31 -17.42 15.36
N HIS A 326 0.17 -18.48 14.57
CA HIS A 326 0.43 -19.85 14.99
C HIS A 326 1.38 -20.55 14.01
N LEU A 327 2.65 -20.16 14.05
CA LEU A 327 3.71 -20.75 13.23
C LEU A 327 4.67 -21.61 14.07
N ASP A 328 5.22 -22.66 13.47
CA ASP A 328 6.32 -23.42 14.05
C ASP A 328 7.67 -22.68 13.93
N ALA A 329 8.75 -23.29 14.42
CA ALA A 329 10.11 -22.73 14.36
C ALA A 329 10.61 -22.50 12.91
N ASP A 330 10.07 -23.25 11.95
CA ASP A 330 10.37 -23.15 10.53
C ASP A 330 9.46 -22.15 9.81
N GLY A 331 8.57 -21.47 10.53
CA GLY A 331 7.64 -20.49 9.98
C GLY A 331 6.51 -21.15 9.17
N ARG A 332 6.19 -22.41 9.43
CA ARG A 332 5.06 -23.12 8.79
C ARG A 332 3.83 -23.06 9.70
N PRO A 333 2.61 -23.08 9.14
CA PRO A 333 1.39 -23.08 9.95
C PRO A 333 1.33 -24.31 10.86
N LEU A 334 1.01 -24.10 12.15
CA LEU A 334 0.75 -25.17 13.11
C LEU A 334 -0.57 -25.90 12.80
N TYR A 335 -1.53 -25.20 12.20
CA TYR A 335 -2.84 -25.75 11.87
C TYR A 335 -2.98 -25.88 10.34
N ASN A 336 -2.99 -27.12 9.85
CA ASN A 336 -3.12 -27.44 8.41
C ASN A 336 -4.44 -28.19 8.09
N ALA A 337 -5.45 -28.05 8.94
CA ALA A 337 -6.73 -28.74 8.86
C ALA A 337 -6.60 -30.29 8.79
N GLU A 338 -5.62 -30.87 9.49
CA GLU A 338 -5.44 -32.33 9.48
C GLU A 338 -6.62 -33.06 10.15
N PRO A 339 -7.07 -34.22 9.63
CA PRO A 339 -6.50 -34.99 8.52
C PRO A 339 -7.02 -34.58 7.13
N ILE A 340 -7.97 -33.65 7.06
CA ILE A 340 -8.59 -33.19 5.81
C ILE A 340 -7.53 -32.61 4.87
N GLY A 341 -6.63 -31.81 5.43
CA GLY A 341 -5.64 -31.03 4.69
C GLY A 341 -6.24 -29.71 4.22
N ARG A 342 -5.43 -28.65 4.27
CA ARG A 342 -5.88 -27.27 4.02
C ARG A 342 -6.55 -27.08 2.66
N GLU A 343 -5.98 -27.65 1.60
CA GLU A 343 -6.52 -27.53 0.23
C GLU A 343 -7.87 -28.24 0.07
N ALA A 344 -8.01 -29.45 0.62
CA ALA A 344 -9.26 -30.19 0.55
C ALA A 344 -10.35 -29.55 1.41
N MET A 345 -9.98 -29.02 2.59
CA MET A 345 -10.88 -28.24 3.45
C MET A 345 -11.38 -26.99 2.72
N GLU A 346 -10.48 -26.21 2.13
CA GLU A 346 -10.82 -25.00 1.39
C GLU A 346 -11.77 -25.32 0.22
N LYS A 347 -11.44 -26.35 -0.56
CA LYS A 347 -12.28 -26.80 -1.67
C LYS A 347 -13.68 -27.21 -1.19
N ALA A 348 -13.75 -28.09 -0.20
CA ALA A 348 -15.01 -28.59 0.36
C ALA A 348 -15.90 -27.45 0.88
N PHE A 349 -15.28 -26.49 1.58
CA PHE A 349 -15.99 -25.33 2.13
C PHE A 349 -16.56 -24.46 1.00
N ARG A 350 -15.75 -24.14 -0.01
CA ARG A 350 -16.17 -23.30 -1.15
C ARG A 350 -17.28 -23.97 -1.96
N GLU A 351 -17.16 -25.28 -2.23
CA GLU A 351 -18.21 -26.05 -2.92
C GLU A 351 -19.52 -26.09 -2.11
N GLY A 352 -19.42 -26.23 -0.79
CA GLY A 352 -20.58 -26.18 0.12
C GLY A 352 -21.26 -24.82 0.20
N ALA A 353 -20.48 -23.74 0.11
CA ALA A 353 -20.99 -22.38 0.15
C ALA A 353 -21.59 -21.92 -1.18
N ALA A 354 -21.05 -22.37 -2.32
CA ALA A 354 -21.47 -21.97 -3.66
C ALA A 354 -23.00 -21.88 -3.90
N PRO A 355 -23.85 -22.85 -3.47
CA PRO A 355 -25.29 -22.76 -3.68
C PRO A 355 -26.00 -21.75 -2.75
N LEU A 356 -25.39 -21.37 -1.63
CA LEU A 356 -25.93 -20.42 -0.65
C LEU A 356 -25.62 -18.97 -1.01
N THR A 357 -24.52 -18.80 -1.73
CA THR A 357 -23.96 -17.54 -2.19
C THR A 357 -24.46 -17.15 -3.59
N ALA A 358 -25.13 -18.08 -4.30
CA ALA A 358 -25.73 -17.84 -5.60
C ALA A 358 -27.00 -16.95 -5.50
N ALA A 359 -26.82 -15.65 -5.30
CA ALA A 359 -27.89 -14.68 -5.54
C ALA A 359 -28.25 -14.65 -7.04
N PRO A 360 -29.54 -14.48 -7.41
CA PRO A 360 -29.90 -14.24 -8.80
C PRO A 360 -29.12 -13.02 -9.28
N SER A 361 -28.51 -13.12 -10.46
CA SER A 361 -27.73 -12.06 -11.09
C SER A 361 -28.62 -10.84 -11.38
N MET A 362 -28.92 -10.03 -10.36
CA MET A 362 -29.07 -8.61 -10.55
C MET A 362 -27.75 -8.17 -11.16
N ARG A 363 -27.79 -7.67 -12.41
CA ARG A 363 -26.65 -7.05 -13.08
C ARG A 363 -26.10 -5.98 -12.16
N THR A 364 -25.18 -6.39 -11.30
CA THR A 364 -24.38 -5.52 -10.48
C THR A 364 -23.43 -4.91 -11.50
N ARG A 365 -23.57 -3.60 -11.73
CA ARG A 365 -22.50 -2.81 -12.33
C ARG A 365 -21.18 -3.26 -11.66
N PRO A 366 -20.10 -3.53 -12.40
CA PRO A 366 -18.79 -3.46 -11.78
C PRO A 366 -18.70 -2.03 -11.23
N ARG A 367 -18.68 -1.91 -9.90
CA ARG A 367 -18.36 -0.64 -9.24
C ARG A 367 -16.84 -0.59 -9.24
N ASN A 368 -16.28 0.53 -9.70
CA ASN A 368 -14.85 0.78 -9.71
C ASN A 368 -14.22 0.37 -8.38
N ASP A 369 -13.30 -0.58 -8.47
CA ASP A 369 -12.55 -1.13 -7.35
C ASP A 369 -11.73 -0.02 -6.72
N SER A 370 -12.21 0.43 -5.58
CA SER A 370 -11.73 1.61 -4.85
C SER A 370 -11.04 1.22 -3.55
N GLY A 371 -10.84 -0.08 -3.33
CA GLY A 371 -10.03 -0.60 -2.25
C GLY A 371 -8.55 -0.61 -2.62
N LEU A 372 -7.70 -0.28 -1.65
CA LEU A 372 -6.23 -0.14 -1.68
C LEU A 372 -5.40 -1.37 -2.05
N VAL A 373 -5.96 -2.29 -2.82
CA VAL A 373 -5.34 -3.56 -3.12
C VAL A 373 -5.60 -3.79 -4.59
N ARG A 374 -4.54 -3.99 -5.38
CA ARG A 374 -4.63 -4.71 -6.65
C ARG A 374 -5.34 -6.02 -6.30
N LYS A 375 -6.68 -6.07 -6.44
CA LYS A 375 -7.48 -7.14 -5.88
C LYS A 375 -6.99 -8.40 -6.56
N ASP A 376 -6.31 -9.24 -5.79
CA ASP A 376 -6.09 -10.62 -6.19
C ASP A 376 -7.47 -11.13 -6.65
N PRO A 377 -7.63 -11.66 -7.87
CA PRO A 377 -8.90 -12.19 -8.34
C PRO A 377 -9.51 -13.25 -7.39
N ASN A 378 -8.70 -13.83 -6.51
CA ASN A 378 -9.16 -14.71 -5.43
C ASN A 378 -9.82 -13.93 -4.28
N ARG A 379 -9.40 -12.69 -4.01
CA ARG A 379 -9.91 -11.81 -2.94
C ARG A 379 -11.15 -11.00 -3.32
N SER A 380 -11.51 -10.92 -4.60
CA SER A 380 -12.80 -10.36 -5.05
C SER A 380 -13.95 -11.37 -5.00
N ARG A 381 -13.66 -12.64 -4.68
CA ARG A 381 -14.68 -13.68 -4.51
C ARG A 381 -15.47 -13.43 -3.23
N GLU A 382 -16.70 -13.92 -3.19
CA GLU A 382 -17.57 -13.80 -2.01
C GLU A 382 -16.95 -14.44 -0.75
N ILE A 383 -16.21 -15.53 -0.91
CA ILE A 383 -15.27 -16.00 0.10
C ILE A 383 -13.88 -15.68 -0.41
N ALA A 384 -13.23 -14.67 0.17
CA ALA A 384 -11.89 -14.27 -0.21
C ALA A 384 -10.86 -15.28 0.31
N GLU A 385 -10.83 -15.50 1.61
CA GLU A 385 -9.85 -16.34 2.30
C GLU A 385 -10.51 -17.22 3.37
N ILE A 386 -9.91 -18.38 3.65
CA ILE A 386 -10.34 -19.30 4.71
C ILE A 386 -9.09 -19.78 5.44
N GLU A 387 -9.06 -19.63 6.76
CA GLU A 387 -7.92 -20.06 7.57
C GLU A 387 -8.36 -20.89 8.78
N PRO A 388 -7.68 -22.02 9.07
CA PRO A 388 -7.86 -22.74 10.32
C PRO A 388 -7.36 -21.91 11.50
N THR A 389 -8.18 -21.80 12.55
CA THR A 389 -7.81 -21.11 13.79
C THR A 389 -7.36 -22.08 14.89
N GLY A 390 -7.45 -23.39 14.62
CA GLY A 390 -7.11 -24.45 15.56
C GLY A 390 -7.11 -25.85 14.92
N PRO A 391 -6.84 -26.90 15.72
CA PRO A 391 -6.87 -28.27 15.23
C PRO A 391 -8.30 -28.72 14.93
N CYS A 392 -8.48 -29.49 13.84
CA CYS A 392 -9.77 -30.14 13.58
C CYS A 392 -9.98 -31.29 14.56
N ARG A 393 -11.16 -31.33 15.17
CA ARG A 393 -11.56 -32.36 16.14
C ARG A 393 -12.45 -33.39 15.47
N LYS A 394 -12.13 -34.67 15.66
CA LYS A 394 -13.01 -35.76 15.23
C LYS A 394 -14.31 -35.72 16.04
N LEU A 395 -15.45 -35.87 15.37
CA LEU A 395 -16.76 -35.94 16.01
C LEU A 395 -16.98 -37.28 16.72
N ASP A 396 -17.78 -37.27 17.78
CA ASP A 396 -18.01 -38.44 18.66
C ASP A 396 -18.74 -39.59 17.95
N ASP A 397 -19.54 -39.28 16.93
CA ASP A 397 -20.21 -40.25 16.05
C ASP A 397 -19.27 -40.86 15.00
N GLY A 398 -18.03 -40.37 14.93
CA GLY A 398 -17.00 -40.80 13.98
C GLY A 398 -17.27 -40.42 12.52
N ALA A 399 -18.35 -39.69 12.24
CA ALA A 399 -18.83 -39.42 10.88
C ALA A 399 -18.20 -38.17 10.23
N GLY A 400 -17.33 -37.45 10.95
CA GLY A 400 -16.68 -36.26 10.42
C GLY A 400 -15.68 -35.60 11.36
N HIS A 401 -15.16 -34.47 10.89
CA HIS A 401 -14.22 -33.61 11.59
C HIS A 401 -14.79 -32.20 11.67
N ALA A 402 -14.83 -31.64 12.87
CA ALA A 402 -15.19 -30.25 13.12
C ALA A 402 -13.92 -29.40 13.15
N CYS A 403 -13.84 -28.41 12.26
CA CYS A 403 -12.69 -27.52 12.13
C CYS A 403 -13.08 -26.10 12.56
N PRO A 404 -12.35 -25.48 13.50
CA PRO A 404 -12.52 -24.06 13.79
C PRO A 404 -11.85 -23.24 12.68
N LEU A 405 -12.62 -22.38 12.03
CA LEU A 405 -12.21 -21.59 10.87
C LEU A 405 -12.54 -20.11 11.08
N VAL A 406 -11.74 -19.25 10.44
CA VAL A 406 -12.10 -17.87 10.13
C VAL A 406 -12.18 -17.73 8.61
N ILE A 407 -13.22 -17.05 8.13
CA ILE A 407 -13.49 -16.82 6.73
C ILE A 407 -13.56 -15.32 6.49
N GLU A 408 -12.84 -14.85 5.48
CA GLU A 408 -13.00 -13.50 4.94
C GLU A 408 -14.17 -13.53 3.95
N TYR A 409 -15.33 -13.02 4.37
CA TYR A 409 -16.55 -13.01 3.57
C TYR A 409 -16.84 -11.62 3.02
N ASN A 410 -16.82 -11.47 1.70
CA ASN A 410 -17.19 -10.23 1.03
C ASN A 410 -18.71 -10.12 0.95
N ASP A 411 -19.26 -9.25 1.79
CA ASP A 411 -20.70 -9.07 1.91
C ASP A 411 -21.24 -8.04 0.95
N ASN A 412 -21.73 -8.52 -0.20
CA ASN A 412 -22.33 -7.66 -1.22
C ASN A 412 -23.60 -6.92 -0.73
N LEU A 413 -24.30 -7.48 0.25
CA LEU A 413 -25.55 -6.93 0.79
C LEU A 413 -25.28 -5.79 1.75
N LEU A 414 -24.29 -5.96 2.63
CA LEU A 414 -23.85 -4.93 3.56
C LEU A 414 -23.11 -3.82 2.81
N GLY A 415 -22.31 -4.17 1.80
CA GLY A 415 -21.65 -3.19 0.94
C GLY A 415 -22.61 -2.34 0.11
N ALA A 416 -23.77 -2.89 -0.27
CA ALA A 416 -24.84 -2.13 -0.91
C ALA A 416 -25.50 -1.11 0.02
N LEU A 417 -25.52 -1.36 1.34
CA LEU A 417 -26.14 -0.50 2.35
C LEU A 417 -25.18 0.58 2.87
N THR A 418 -23.89 0.26 2.99
CA THR A 418 -22.85 1.17 3.53
C THR A 418 -22.09 1.93 2.45
N GLY A 419 -22.31 1.60 1.16
CA GLY A 419 -21.70 2.32 0.04
C GLY A 419 -20.22 1.99 -0.21
N GLY A 420 -19.73 0.84 0.24
CA GLY A 420 -18.35 0.38 0.04
C GLY A 420 -18.20 -1.14 0.05
N ASP A 421 -17.03 -1.66 -0.31
CA ASP A 421 -16.71 -3.08 -0.14
C ASP A 421 -16.58 -3.41 1.34
N THR A 422 -17.41 -4.32 1.83
CA THR A 422 -17.35 -4.77 3.23
C THR A 422 -16.96 -6.22 3.29
N SER A 423 -15.71 -6.46 3.66
CA SER A 423 -15.21 -7.76 4.08
C SER A 423 -15.58 -7.97 5.55
N LEU A 424 -16.15 -9.14 5.87
CA LEU A 424 -16.57 -9.53 7.21
C LEU A 424 -15.79 -10.78 7.65
N PRO A 425 -15.08 -10.75 8.79
CA PRO A 425 -14.51 -11.96 9.36
C PRO A 425 -15.62 -12.81 9.97
N VAL A 426 -15.91 -13.94 9.34
CA VAL A 426 -16.87 -14.93 9.81
C VAL A 426 -16.10 -16.04 10.54
N THR A 427 -16.27 -16.10 11.87
CA THR A 427 -15.63 -17.15 12.69
C THR A 427 -16.64 -18.23 13.07
N GLY A 428 -16.26 -19.49 12.92
CA GLY A 428 -17.14 -20.61 13.28
C GLY A 428 -16.45 -21.96 13.28
N GLU A 429 -17.08 -22.94 13.90
CA GLU A 429 -16.72 -24.35 13.75
C GLU A 429 -17.59 -24.94 12.64
N PHE A 430 -16.95 -25.57 11.65
CA PHE A 430 -17.62 -26.17 10.50
C PHE A 430 -17.26 -27.64 10.39
N THR A 431 -18.26 -28.46 10.11
CA THR A 431 -18.11 -29.90 10.03
C THR A 431 -17.87 -30.35 8.59
N PHE A 432 -16.88 -31.21 8.44
CA PHE A 432 -16.50 -31.86 7.19
C PHE A 432 -16.66 -33.36 7.33
N VAL A 433 -17.21 -33.99 6.30
CA VAL A 433 -17.43 -35.43 6.22
C VAL A 433 -16.75 -35.97 4.97
N GLU A 434 -16.20 -37.17 5.07
CA GLU A 434 -15.59 -37.85 3.93
C GLU A 434 -16.70 -38.58 3.14
N ASP A 435 -16.72 -38.35 1.84
CA ASP A 435 -17.65 -38.93 0.89
C ASP A 435 -16.86 -39.49 -0.30
N ASN A 436 -16.77 -40.82 -0.37
CA ASN A 436 -16.09 -41.54 -1.45
C ASN A 436 -14.65 -41.07 -1.74
N GLY A 437 -13.88 -40.76 -0.69
CA GLY A 437 -12.49 -40.27 -0.81
C GLY A 437 -12.37 -38.78 -1.15
N SER A 438 -13.49 -38.04 -1.14
CA SER A 438 -13.52 -36.59 -1.23
C SER A 438 -14.09 -35.99 0.05
N TRP A 439 -13.64 -34.80 0.44
CA TRP A 439 -14.21 -34.10 1.59
C TRP A 439 -15.33 -33.19 1.14
N ARG A 440 -16.43 -33.17 1.90
CA ARG A 440 -17.52 -32.22 1.74
C ARG A 440 -17.92 -31.65 3.09
N VAL A 441 -18.62 -30.52 3.08
CA VAL A 441 -19.27 -30.01 4.29
C VAL A 441 -20.45 -30.89 4.69
N SER A 442 -20.80 -30.88 5.97
CA SER A 442 -21.96 -31.60 6.51
C SER A 442 -23.29 -31.06 6.01
N ASP A 443 -24.35 -31.84 6.18
CA ASP A 443 -25.70 -31.46 5.70
C ASP A 443 -26.30 -30.27 6.46
N ASP A 444 -25.83 -30.00 7.69
CA ASP A 444 -26.23 -28.83 8.49
C ASP A 444 -25.44 -27.56 8.14
N PHE A 445 -24.42 -27.67 7.28
CA PHE A 445 -23.56 -26.55 6.88
C PHE A 445 -24.33 -25.30 6.44
N PRO A 446 -25.37 -25.39 5.57
CA PRO A 446 -26.11 -24.20 5.15
C PRO A 446 -26.67 -23.37 6.30
N LYS A 447 -27.25 -24.05 7.29
CA LYS A 447 -27.81 -23.41 8.47
C LYS A 447 -26.72 -22.78 9.33
N THR A 448 -25.62 -23.50 9.54
CA THR A 448 -24.50 -23.02 10.34
C THR A 448 -23.81 -21.83 9.68
N PHE A 449 -23.53 -21.90 8.38
CA PHE A 449 -22.89 -20.83 7.61
C PHE A 449 -23.71 -19.54 7.61
N VAL A 450 -25.00 -19.60 7.23
CA VAL A 450 -25.88 -18.42 7.20
C VAL A 450 -26.00 -17.78 8.59
N ARG A 451 -26.12 -18.59 9.65
CA ARG A 451 -26.15 -18.09 11.02
C ARG A 451 -24.87 -17.31 11.36
N ARG A 452 -23.69 -17.85 11.05
CA ARG A 452 -22.41 -17.18 11.34
C ARG A 452 -22.22 -15.89 10.54
N VAL A 453 -22.66 -15.85 9.28
CA VAL A 453 -22.67 -14.61 8.49
C VAL A 453 -23.58 -13.56 9.12
N LEU A 454 -24.79 -13.94 9.56
CA LEU A 454 -25.71 -13.02 10.24
C LEU A 454 -25.14 -12.50 11.56
N GLU A 455 -24.53 -13.36 12.38
CA GLU A 455 -23.84 -12.96 13.61
C GLU A 455 -22.71 -11.96 13.33
N ALA A 456 -21.90 -12.20 12.29
CA ALA A 456 -20.82 -11.30 11.89
C ALA A 456 -21.36 -9.93 11.44
N ARG A 457 -22.46 -9.89 10.67
CA ARG A 457 -23.14 -8.64 10.27
C ARG A 457 -23.65 -7.84 11.47
N LEU A 458 -24.28 -8.52 12.43
CA LEU A 458 -24.80 -7.84 13.63
C LEU A 458 -23.66 -7.26 14.46
N SER A 459 -22.57 -8.01 14.61
CA SER A 459 -21.36 -7.56 15.28
C SER A 459 -20.73 -6.36 14.58
N SER A 460 -20.65 -6.35 13.23
CA SER A 460 -20.09 -5.23 12.48
C SER A 460 -20.93 -3.96 12.56
N MET A 461 -22.23 -4.07 12.84
CA MET A 461 -23.14 -2.94 13.09
C MET A 461 -23.14 -2.46 14.56
N GLY A 462 -22.29 -3.03 15.42
CA GLY A 462 -22.21 -2.67 16.84
C GLY A 462 -23.38 -3.20 17.68
N VAL A 463 -24.16 -4.15 17.17
CA VAL A 463 -25.23 -4.82 17.92
C VAL A 463 -24.64 -6.04 18.62
N THR A 464 -24.15 -5.85 19.85
CA THR A 464 -23.69 -6.98 20.69
C THR A 464 -24.87 -7.74 21.30
N ASP A 465 -24.68 -9.06 21.47
CA ASP A 465 -25.55 -10.19 21.88
C ASP A 465 -26.70 -9.99 22.91
N ALA A 466 -26.88 -8.81 23.49
CA ALA A 466 -27.94 -8.54 24.45
C ALA A 466 -29.37 -8.45 23.84
N ALA A 467 -29.52 -8.64 22.52
CA ALA A 467 -30.77 -8.37 21.79
C ALA A 467 -31.29 -9.52 20.91
N LEU A 468 -30.74 -10.75 21.00
CA LEU A 468 -31.30 -11.91 20.29
C LEU A 468 -32.08 -12.83 21.26
N PRO A 469 -33.36 -13.16 21.01
CA PRO A 469 -34.03 -14.21 21.75
C PRO A 469 -33.43 -15.59 21.41
N GLN A 470 -33.19 -16.40 22.44
CA GLN A 470 -32.63 -17.75 22.37
C GLN A 470 -33.46 -18.73 21.53
#